data_AF-A0A7C4ASU5-F1
#
_entry.id   AF-A0A7C4ASU5-F1
#
_cell.length_a   1.000
_cell.length_b   1.000
_cell.length_c   1.000
_cell.angle_alpha   90.00
_cell.angle_beta   90.00
_cell.angle_gamma   90.00
#
_symmetry.space_group_name_H-M   'P 1'
#
loop_
_entity.id
_entity.type
_entity.pdbx_description
1 polymer ?
#
loop_
_entity_poly.entity_id
_entity_poly.type
_entity_poly.pdbx_seq_one_letter_code
_entity_poly.pdbx_strand_id
1 'polypeptide(L)'
;MPLNSPVVFVMHTDNSRLAMAFFWTAVLTAQTESYGSPWRIALASACYLLSVLTYENASLLIFALPFFARPRHAGNAVQTRRIWTETALIIVIGFLGFLALRFLLLSGGAVNHASVVPSMALLLSYCSGLFPYLLAPFKDVTRDVVSLVFGASVGCAAFALVKGASFPKQPQKALTNDHARSLMHVSAAGFAVFLLGITPYLLAGYSASFGFTGQSRVYSSGSYGVAMILAALFSMNWSSPILRRVVNLVAALLLALMAAFQCDLRRDWQIAAEIRRDLCESLLTVAGKVSDHTTLLFLDLQSYLGNRAVIFQGVDGLDQYVKMLYNNKTLHAFFLYSRDADGPSSSERTAIITPEGVSARGSAPYGPAPLDSILIFRCHGRELSLVESLSSDDAFVNARWVGVAAIASQTSRIISGDCEHAQVRRCLY
;
A
#
# COMPACT_ATOMS: atom_id res chain seq x y z
N MET A 1 6.72 -12.60 -30.60
CA MET A 1 7.08 -11.51 -29.68
C MET A 1 7.00 -12.05 -28.26
N PRO A 2 8.02 -11.84 -27.41
CA PRO A 2 8.01 -12.42 -26.06
C PRO A 2 6.90 -11.74 -25.26
N LEU A 3 5.87 -12.51 -24.93
CA LEU A 3 4.76 -12.10 -24.08
C LEU A 3 5.31 -11.79 -22.69
N ASN A 4 5.09 -10.55 -22.25
CA ASN A 4 5.40 -10.06 -20.92
C ASN A 4 4.75 -10.98 -19.88
N SER A 5 5.56 -11.75 -19.15
CA SER A 5 5.07 -12.63 -18.09
C SER A 5 4.46 -11.81 -16.93
N PRO A 6 3.73 -12.41 -16.00
CA PRO A 6 3.32 -11.79 -14.73
C PRO A 6 4.52 -11.29 -13.94
N VAL A 7 5.71 -11.88 -14.15
CA VAL A 7 6.97 -11.32 -13.64
C VAL A 7 7.29 -9.99 -14.32
N VAL A 8 7.00 -9.79 -15.61
CA VAL A 8 7.09 -8.49 -16.29
C VAL A 8 5.96 -7.54 -15.89
N PHE A 9 4.76 -8.02 -15.56
CA PHE A 9 3.71 -7.19 -14.94
C PHE A 9 4.13 -6.71 -13.56
N VAL A 10 4.62 -7.61 -12.70
CA VAL A 10 5.25 -7.29 -11.41
C VAL A 10 6.50 -6.44 -11.66
N MET A 11 7.32 -6.63 -12.69
CA MET A 11 8.44 -5.72 -12.95
C MET A 11 7.99 -4.35 -13.49
N HIS A 12 6.84 -4.24 -14.15
CA HIS A 12 6.25 -2.99 -14.65
C HIS A 12 5.36 -2.28 -13.62
N THR A 13 4.86 -2.97 -12.59
CA THR A 13 3.94 -2.43 -11.57
C THR A 13 4.49 -2.50 -10.15
N ASP A 14 5.44 -3.39 -9.87
CA ASP A 14 6.22 -3.50 -8.63
C ASP A 14 7.55 -2.75 -8.80
N ASN A 15 7.42 -1.46 -9.15
CA ASN A 15 8.48 -0.47 -9.04
C ASN A 15 9.12 -0.44 -7.64
N SER A 16 8.52 -1.10 -6.65
CA SER A 16 9.06 -1.22 -5.29
C SER A 16 10.48 -1.78 -5.27
N ARG A 17 10.82 -2.77 -6.12
CA ARG A 17 12.16 -3.38 -6.10
C ARG A 17 13.23 -2.40 -6.60
N LEU A 18 12.94 -1.71 -7.70
CA LEU A 18 13.82 -0.69 -8.25
C LEU A 18 13.93 0.51 -7.28
N ALA A 19 12.81 0.92 -6.69
CA ALA A 19 12.79 1.96 -5.67
C ALA A 19 13.58 1.56 -4.41
N MET A 20 13.51 0.29 -3.97
CA MET A 20 14.31 -0.25 -2.88
C MET A 20 15.80 -0.28 -3.21
N ALA A 21 16.17 -0.61 -4.46
CA ALA A 21 17.56 -0.56 -4.90
C ALA A 21 18.11 0.86 -4.85
N PHE A 22 17.35 1.85 -5.35
CA PHE A 22 17.71 3.26 -5.23
C PHE A 22 17.79 3.74 -3.78
N PHE A 23 16.85 3.30 -2.93
CA PHE A 23 16.85 3.62 -1.50
C PHE A 23 18.10 3.08 -0.80
N TRP A 24 18.41 1.79 -0.96
CA TRP A 24 19.59 1.19 -0.34
C TRP A 24 20.89 1.78 -0.90
N THR A 25 20.92 2.16 -2.18
CA THR A 25 22.07 2.88 -2.76
C THR A 25 22.27 4.24 -2.09
N ALA A 26 21.18 4.97 -1.80
CA ALA A 26 21.25 6.22 -1.03
C ALA A 26 21.77 5.97 0.40
N VAL A 27 21.29 4.93 1.08
CA VAL A 27 21.76 4.52 2.42
C VAL A 27 23.24 4.18 2.41
N LEU A 28 23.69 3.32 1.50
CA LEU A 28 25.09 2.91 1.40
C LEU A 28 26.01 4.09 1.10
N THR A 29 25.58 4.99 0.21
CA THR A 29 26.31 6.23 -0.09
C THR A 29 26.43 7.12 1.15
N ALA A 30 25.34 7.24 1.93
CA ALA A 30 25.30 7.97 3.20
C ALA A 30 26.14 7.33 4.32
N GLN A 31 26.39 6.03 4.26
CA GLN A 31 27.24 5.29 5.20
C GLN A 31 28.72 5.28 4.81
N THR A 32 29.13 5.96 3.73
CA THR A 32 30.55 5.98 3.34
C THR A 32 31.33 7.06 4.10
N GLU A 33 32.58 6.79 4.45
CA GLU A 33 33.44 7.74 5.19
C GLU A 33 33.63 9.08 4.47
N SER A 34 33.53 9.07 3.14
CA SER A 34 33.63 10.25 2.28
C SER A 34 32.29 10.98 2.06
N TYR A 35 31.22 10.66 2.81
CA TYR A 35 29.89 11.24 2.57
C TYR A 35 29.86 12.77 2.62
N GLY A 36 30.80 13.42 3.32
CA GLY A 36 30.95 14.88 3.30
C GLY A 36 31.40 15.49 1.96
N SER A 37 31.64 14.67 0.93
CA SER A 37 31.96 15.14 -0.42
C SER A 37 30.69 15.58 -1.18
N PRO A 38 30.66 16.76 -1.82
CA PRO A 38 29.48 17.30 -2.50
C PRO A 38 28.83 16.34 -3.51
N TRP A 39 29.63 15.57 -4.26
CA TRP A 39 29.10 14.63 -5.25
C TRP A 39 28.41 13.42 -4.62
N ARG A 40 28.85 12.97 -3.43
CA ARG A 40 28.21 11.84 -2.73
C ARG A 40 26.89 12.26 -2.10
N ILE A 41 26.85 13.49 -1.57
CA ILE A 41 25.61 14.12 -1.12
C ILE A 41 24.64 14.22 -2.31
N ALA A 42 25.11 14.70 -3.47
CA ALA A 42 24.29 14.77 -4.68
C ALA A 42 23.82 13.39 -5.16
N LEU A 43 24.68 12.37 -5.16
CA LEU A 43 24.33 11.01 -5.56
C LEU A 43 23.31 10.38 -4.60
N ALA A 44 23.53 10.48 -3.29
CA ALA A 44 22.59 10.00 -2.29
C ALA A 44 21.24 10.69 -2.44
N SER A 45 21.24 12.00 -2.70
CA SER A 45 20.03 12.80 -2.96
C SER A 45 19.33 12.39 -4.26
N ALA A 46 20.08 12.13 -5.33
CA ALA A 46 19.52 11.71 -6.61
C ALA A 46 18.91 10.31 -6.54
N CYS A 47 19.64 9.32 -5.99
CA CYS A 47 19.10 7.98 -5.74
C CYS A 47 17.89 8.05 -4.79
N TYR A 48 17.94 8.91 -3.79
CA TYR A 48 16.82 9.18 -2.92
C TYR A 48 15.60 9.68 -3.70
N LEU A 49 15.73 10.73 -4.52
CA LEU A 49 14.64 11.27 -5.34
C LEU A 49 14.10 10.24 -6.34
N LEU A 50 14.98 9.49 -6.98
CA LEU A 50 14.61 8.43 -7.91
C LEU A 50 13.81 7.32 -7.23
N SER A 51 14.18 6.92 -6.01
CA SER A 51 13.42 5.95 -5.21
C SER A 51 11.97 6.41 -5.01
N VAL A 52 11.78 7.67 -4.61
CA VAL A 52 10.46 8.30 -4.41
C VAL A 52 9.63 8.36 -5.68
N LEU A 53 10.25 8.83 -6.76
CA LEU A 53 9.58 8.97 -8.06
C LEU A 53 9.24 7.63 -8.69
N THR A 54 10.01 6.59 -8.37
CA THR A 54 9.80 5.23 -8.88
C THR A 54 8.66 4.53 -8.15
N TYR A 55 8.60 4.62 -6.82
CA TYR A 55 7.52 4.01 -6.05
C TYR A 55 7.19 4.78 -4.77
N GLU A 56 5.95 5.25 -4.67
CA GLU A 56 5.48 6.10 -3.57
C GLU A 56 5.66 5.46 -2.19
N ASN A 57 5.63 4.14 -2.02
CA ASN A 57 5.85 3.56 -0.69
C ASN A 57 7.33 3.58 -0.25
N ALA A 58 8.28 3.64 -1.19
CA ALA A 58 9.69 3.86 -0.85
C ALA A 58 9.93 5.31 -0.38
N SER A 59 8.98 6.22 -0.66
CA SER A 59 8.96 7.56 -0.09
C SER A 59 8.84 7.60 1.44
N LEU A 60 8.60 6.46 2.07
CA LEU A 60 8.40 6.37 3.51
C LEU A 60 9.66 5.93 4.24
N LEU A 61 10.51 5.17 3.56
CA LEU A 61 11.87 4.85 4.01
C LEU A 61 12.81 6.05 3.93
N ILE A 62 12.44 7.06 3.15
CA ILE A 62 13.06 8.40 3.07
C ILE A 62 13.59 8.88 4.42
N PHE A 63 12.74 8.81 5.43
CA PHE A 63 13.02 9.43 6.71
C PHE A 63 13.91 8.57 7.61
N ALA A 64 14.15 7.31 7.23
CA ALA A 64 15.04 6.39 7.92
C ALA A 64 16.51 6.60 7.51
N LEU A 65 16.80 7.33 6.42
CA LEU A 65 18.16 7.54 5.92
C LEU A 65 19.13 8.13 6.98
N PRO A 66 18.77 9.16 7.77
CA PRO A 66 19.63 9.69 8.83
C PRO A 66 19.95 8.64 9.92
N PHE A 67 19.05 7.67 10.13
CA PHE A 67 19.20 6.61 11.12
C PHE A 67 20.13 5.52 10.66
N PHE A 68 20.11 5.18 9.38
CA PHE A 68 21.06 4.23 8.82
C PHE A 68 22.46 4.82 8.67
N ALA A 69 22.57 6.14 8.43
CA ALA A 69 23.87 6.81 8.34
C ALA A 69 24.55 7.00 9.73
N ARG A 70 23.76 7.22 10.79
CA ARG A 70 24.27 7.59 12.13
C ARG A 70 25.29 6.63 12.76
N PRO A 71 25.12 5.29 12.76
CA PRO A 71 25.97 4.37 13.52
C PRO A 71 27.46 4.48 13.18
N ARG A 72 27.80 4.84 11.93
CA ARG A 72 29.19 4.97 11.49
C ARG A 72 29.84 6.29 11.92
N HIS A 73 29.04 7.32 12.18
CA HIS A 73 29.54 8.67 12.51
C HIS A 73 29.41 9.02 14.00
N ALA A 74 28.86 8.11 14.82
CA ALA A 74 28.54 8.31 16.23
C ALA A 74 29.74 8.68 17.14
N GLY A 75 30.99 8.58 16.65
CA GLY A 75 32.20 9.02 17.35
C GLY A 75 32.55 10.50 17.19
N ASN A 76 31.93 11.23 16.25
CA ASN A 76 32.22 12.64 15.98
C ASN A 76 30.92 13.46 16.01
N ALA A 77 30.69 14.18 17.11
CA ALA A 77 29.45 14.93 17.34
C ALA A 77 29.20 16.02 16.28
N VAL A 78 30.25 16.70 15.81
CA VAL A 78 30.15 17.75 14.79
C VAL A 78 29.77 17.15 13.44
N GLN A 79 30.42 16.05 13.04
CA GLN A 79 30.12 15.35 11.80
C GLN A 79 28.73 14.70 11.83
N THR A 80 28.33 14.13 12.97
CA THR A 80 26.98 13.59 13.17
C THR A 80 25.92 14.68 13.00
N ARG A 81 26.09 15.84 13.64
CA ARG A 81 25.15 16.96 13.53
C ARG A 81 25.03 17.45 12.10
N ARG A 82 26.17 17.62 11.42
CA ARG A 82 26.22 18.06 10.02
C ARG A 82 25.48 17.08 9.09
N ILE A 83 25.75 15.78 9.22
CA ILE A 83 25.09 14.73 8.43
C ILE A 83 23.58 14.74 8.69
N TRP A 84 23.15 14.88 9.95
CA TRP A 84 21.75 14.98 10.30
C TRP A 84 21.07 16.19 9.65
N THR A 85 21.67 17.38 9.76
CA THR A 85 21.10 18.60 9.19
C THR A 85 21.07 18.57 7.67
N GLU A 86 22.15 18.12 7.02
CA GLU A 86 22.24 18.05 5.56
C GLU A 86 21.25 17.02 5.02
N THR A 87 21.20 15.82 5.60
CA THR A 87 20.28 14.76 5.18
C THR A 87 18.83 15.14 5.44
N ALA A 88 18.51 15.76 6.59
CA ALA A 88 17.17 16.28 6.88
C ALA A 88 16.76 17.38 5.90
N LEU A 89 17.66 18.30 5.56
CA LEU A 89 17.41 19.37 4.60
C LEU A 89 17.12 18.78 3.21
N ILE A 90 17.92 17.81 2.75
CA ILE A 90 17.73 17.11 1.47
C ILE A 90 16.36 16.41 1.46
N ILE A 91 16.01 15.73 2.56
CA ILE A 91 14.72 15.05 2.68
C ILE A 91 13.57 16.04 2.53
N VAL A 92 13.61 17.15 3.28
CA VAL A 92 12.56 18.17 3.27
C VAL A 92 12.48 18.85 1.91
N ILE A 93 13.59 19.32 1.34
CA ILE A 93 13.61 19.98 0.02
C ILE A 93 13.16 19.00 -1.06
N GLY A 94 13.66 17.76 -1.05
CA GLY A 94 13.29 16.75 -2.03
C GLY A 94 11.81 16.38 -1.96
N PHE A 95 11.26 16.28 -0.75
CA PHE A 95 9.83 16.04 -0.54
C PHE A 95 8.96 17.23 -0.96
N LEU A 96 9.36 18.46 -0.63
CA LEU A 96 8.67 19.67 -1.09
C LEU A 96 8.72 19.80 -2.62
N GLY A 97 9.87 19.49 -3.24
CA GLY A 97 10.02 19.45 -4.68
C GLY A 97 9.13 18.39 -5.33
N PHE A 98 9.01 17.21 -4.72
CA PHE A 98 8.07 16.18 -5.14
C PHE A 98 6.61 16.66 -5.06
N LEU A 99 6.21 17.28 -3.95
CA LEU A 99 4.87 17.86 -3.82
C LEU A 99 4.63 18.95 -4.87
N ALA A 100 5.59 19.84 -5.09
CA ALA A 100 5.51 20.87 -6.12
C ALA A 100 5.36 20.27 -7.53
N LEU A 101 6.19 19.29 -7.89
CA LEU A 101 6.09 18.57 -9.17
C LEU A 101 4.71 17.93 -9.32
N ARG A 102 4.24 17.23 -8.29
CA ARG A 102 2.96 16.51 -8.33
C ARG A 102 1.76 17.43 -8.44
N PHE A 103 1.70 18.50 -7.66
CA PHE A 103 0.53 19.37 -7.58
C PHE A 103 0.57 20.53 -8.59
N LEU A 104 1.74 21.05 -8.94
CA LEU A 104 1.85 22.18 -9.88
C LEU A 104 2.04 21.74 -11.33
N LEU A 105 2.75 20.63 -11.59
CA LEU A 105 3.08 20.20 -12.95
C LEU A 105 2.23 19.03 -13.45
N LEU A 106 1.80 18.14 -12.55
CA LEU A 106 0.99 16.97 -12.91
C LEU A 106 -0.50 17.12 -12.60
N SER A 107 -0.94 18.32 -12.19
CA SER A 107 -2.35 18.66 -11.99
C SER A 107 -3.17 17.65 -11.17
N GLY A 108 -2.59 17.02 -10.14
CA GLY A 108 -3.24 15.87 -9.50
C GLY A 108 -2.97 15.67 -8.00
N GLY A 109 -4.04 15.81 -7.20
CA GLY A 109 -4.42 14.82 -6.19
C GLY A 109 -5.39 13.81 -6.84
N ALA A 110 -5.39 12.55 -6.40
CA ALA A 110 -6.22 11.49 -7.00
C ALA A 110 -7.75 11.71 -6.81
N VAL A 111 -8.10 12.62 -5.91
CA VAL A 111 -9.46 13.16 -5.71
C VAL A 111 -9.33 14.66 -5.93
N ASN A 112 -10.24 15.28 -6.69
CA ASN A 112 -10.25 16.69 -7.15
C ASN A 112 -10.11 17.76 -6.04
N HIS A 113 -9.01 17.75 -5.27
CA HIS A 113 -8.71 18.70 -4.22
C HIS A 113 -7.78 19.78 -4.77
N ALA A 114 -8.32 21.00 -4.84
CA ALA A 114 -7.60 22.21 -5.23
C ALA A 114 -6.79 22.85 -4.08
N SER A 115 -6.81 22.25 -2.88
CA SER A 115 -6.18 22.83 -1.69
C SER A 115 -4.81 22.22 -1.42
N VAL A 116 -3.81 23.08 -1.25
CA VAL A 116 -2.44 22.73 -0.80
C VAL A 116 -2.41 22.37 0.70
N VAL A 117 -3.50 22.62 1.43
CA VAL A 117 -3.65 22.29 2.85
C VAL A 117 -4.80 21.30 3.04
N PRO A 118 -4.58 20.17 3.72
CA PRO A 118 -5.65 19.21 3.97
C PRO A 118 -6.65 19.74 4.99
N SER A 119 -7.90 19.28 4.89
CA SER A 119 -8.95 19.69 5.84
C SER A 119 -8.69 19.12 7.24
N MET A 120 -9.16 19.80 8.28
CA MET A 120 -9.10 19.30 9.65
C MET A 120 -9.82 17.97 9.82
N ALA A 121 -10.92 17.75 9.09
CA ALA A 121 -11.64 16.48 9.08
C ALA A 121 -10.79 15.34 8.53
N LEU A 122 -10.04 15.58 7.45
CA LEU A 122 -9.07 14.63 6.91
C LEU A 122 -7.99 14.36 7.96
N LEU A 123 -7.33 15.38 8.52
CA LEU A 123 -6.31 15.22 9.56
C LEU A 123 -6.80 14.37 10.75
N LEU A 124 -7.99 14.65 11.28
CA LEU A 124 -8.58 13.91 12.39
C LEU A 124 -8.92 12.46 12.00
N SER A 125 -9.41 12.23 10.78
CA SER A 125 -9.65 10.86 10.29
C SER A 125 -8.38 10.02 10.30
N TYR A 126 -7.22 10.59 9.97
CA TYR A 126 -5.93 9.89 9.98
C TYR A 126 -5.48 9.57 11.39
N CYS A 127 -5.54 10.54 12.31
CA CYS A 127 -5.25 10.29 13.71
C CYS A 127 -6.16 9.17 14.26
N SER A 128 -7.45 9.22 13.94
CA SER A 128 -8.42 8.20 14.38
C SER A 128 -8.16 6.83 13.76
N GLY A 129 -7.68 6.75 12.52
CA GLY A 129 -7.36 5.49 11.83
C GLY A 129 -6.06 4.86 12.33
N LEU A 130 -5.06 5.66 12.68
CA LEU A 130 -3.75 5.19 13.16
C LEU A 130 -3.86 4.37 14.46
N PHE A 131 -4.70 4.78 15.40
CA PHE A 131 -4.85 4.07 16.69
C PHE A 131 -5.29 2.61 16.54
N PRO A 132 -6.39 2.30 15.81
CA PRO A 132 -6.77 0.94 15.47
C PRO A 132 -5.63 0.11 14.87
N TYR A 133 -4.83 0.70 13.97
CA TYR A 133 -3.69 0.01 13.37
C TYR A 133 -2.57 -0.32 14.35
N LEU A 134 -2.23 0.60 15.26
CA LEU A 134 -1.24 0.37 16.31
C LEU A 134 -1.70 -0.69 17.32
N LEU A 135 -3.01 -0.74 17.57
CA LEU A 135 -3.63 -1.67 18.51
C LEU A 135 -3.96 -3.03 17.89
N ALA A 136 -4.02 -3.15 16.57
CA ALA A 136 -4.45 -4.38 15.90
C ALA A 136 -3.67 -5.63 16.32
N PRO A 137 -2.34 -5.59 16.48
CA PRO A 137 -1.59 -6.78 16.91
C PRO A 137 -1.95 -7.25 18.33
N PHE A 138 -2.57 -6.38 19.14
CA PHE A 138 -3.07 -6.70 20.48
C PHE A 138 -4.54 -7.09 20.51
N LYS A 139 -5.35 -6.59 19.57
CA LYS A 139 -6.77 -6.95 19.45
C LYS A 139 -6.95 -8.30 18.76
N ASP A 140 -6.19 -8.51 17.69
CA ASP A 140 -6.28 -9.67 16.82
C ASP A 140 -5.04 -10.55 17.00
N VAL A 141 -4.74 -10.90 18.26
CA VAL A 141 -3.60 -11.78 18.56
C VAL A 141 -3.80 -13.10 17.81
N THR A 142 -2.87 -13.41 16.91
CA THR A 142 -2.93 -14.65 16.15
C THR A 142 -2.95 -15.85 17.08
N ARG A 143 -3.82 -16.82 16.75
CA ARG A 143 -3.86 -18.14 17.39
C ARG A 143 -3.04 -19.16 16.62
N ASP A 144 -2.47 -18.76 15.49
CA ASP A 144 -1.65 -19.62 14.63
C ASP A 144 -0.29 -19.89 15.29
N VAL A 145 -0.03 -21.17 15.57
CA VAL A 145 1.17 -21.59 16.30
C VAL A 145 2.45 -21.22 15.52
N VAL A 146 2.43 -21.34 14.19
CA VAL A 146 3.59 -21.01 13.35
C VAL A 146 3.92 -19.53 13.45
N SER A 147 2.91 -18.67 13.36
CA SER A 147 3.04 -17.23 13.51
C SER A 147 3.54 -16.84 14.91
N LEU A 148 3.04 -17.49 15.96
CA LEU A 148 3.52 -17.28 17.33
C LEU A 148 4.98 -17.72 17.54
N VAL A 149 5.38 -18.87 17.00
CA VAL A 149 6.77 -19.36 17.05
C VAL A 149 7.71 -18.42 16.30
N PHE A 150 7.30 -17.95 15.11
CA PHE A 150 8.06 -16.96 14.36
C PHE A 150 8.19 -15.65 15.15
N GLY A 151 7.09 -15.14 15.69
CA GLY A 151 7.10 -13.95 16.55
C GLY A 151 8.03 -14.11 17.75
N ALA A 152 7.94 -15.24 18.46
CA ALA A 152 8.82 -15.55 19.58
C ALA A 152 10.29 -15.58 19.16
N SER A 153 10.63 -16.17 18.01
CA SER A 153 12.00 -16.19 17.48
C SER A 153 12.53 -14.78 17.20
N VAL A 154 11.72 -13.89 16.61
CA VAL A 154 12.06 -12.49 16.38
C VAL A 154 12.21 -11.74 17.70
N GLY A 155 11.34 -11.99 18.68
CA GLY A 155 11.42 -11.43 20.02
C GLY A 155 12.71 -11.83 20.75
N CYS A 156 13.08 -13.11 20.70
CA CYS A 156 14.33 -13.61 21.27
C CYS A 156 15.54 -12.99 20.59
N ALA A 157 15.56 -12.90 19.25
CA ALA A 157 16.63 -12.25 18.50
C ALA A 157 16.74 -10.76 18.86
N ALA A 158 15.62 -10.04 18.92
CA ALA A 158 15.59 -8.64 19.32
C ALA A 158 16.09 -8.45 20.76
N PHE A 159 15.65 -9.28 21.70
CA PHE A 159 16.12 -9.24 23.08
C PHE A 159 17.63 -9.52 23.18
N ALA A 160 18.12 -10.51 22.43
CA ALA A 160 19.55 -10.83 22.36
C ALA A 160 20.36 -9.66 21.79
N LEU A 161 19.88 -9.00 20.73
CA LEU A 161 20.52 -7.82 20.14
C LEU A 161 20.53 -6.64 21.11
N VAL A 162 19.42 -6.38 21.80
CA VAL A 162 19.33 -5.29 22.78
C VAL A 162 20.22 -5.56 24.01
N LYS A 163 20.34 -6.82 24.43
CA LYS A 163 21.23 -7.24 25.52
C LYS A 163 22.70 -7.24 25.11
N GLY A 164 22.99 -7.65 23.87
CA GLY A 164 24.33 -7.76 23.29
C GLY A 164 24.89 -6.42 22.78
N ALA A 165 24.02 -5.44 22.54
CA ALA A 165 24.39 -4.05 22.27
C ALA A 165 25.09 -3.47 23.50
N SER A 166 26.40 -3.67 23.55
CA SER A 166 27.28 -3.09 24.54
C SER A 166 27.39 -1.60 24.25
N PHE A 167 26.48 -0.80 24.80
CA PHE A 167 26.64 0.65 24.78
C PHE A 167 27.91 0.97 25.57
N PRO A 168 28.93 1.59 24.94
CA PRO A 168 30.14 1.97 25.66
C PRO A 168 29.73 2.80 26.88
N LYS A 169 30.28 2.46 28.06
CA LYS A 169 30.08 3.23 29.30
C LYS A 169 30.72 4.60 29.11
N GLN A 170 30.02 5.53 28.46
CA GLN A 170 30.45 6.91 28.35
C GLN A 170 30.30 7.60 29.72
N PRO A 171 31.21 8.52 30.10
CA PRO A 171 31.24 9.15 31.41
C PRO A 171 29.99 10.00 31.70
N GLN A 172 29.32 9.67 32.81
CA GLN A 172 27.98 10.16 33.23
C GLN A 172 27.76 11.68 33.22
N LYS A 173 28.81 12.51 33.38
CA LYS A 173 28.67 13.97 33.52
C LYS A 173 28.55 14.74 32.21
N ALA A 174 29.01 14.19 31.08
CA ALA A 174 28.88 14.82 29.76
C ALA A 174 27.62 14.38 28.99
N LEU A 175 26.96 13.29 29.44
CA LEU A 175 25.86 12.66 28.72
C LEU A 175 24.50 13.34 28.84
N THR A 176 24.19 14.05 29.92
CA THR A 176 22.79 14.42 30.21
C THR A 176 22.23 15.41 29.19
N ASN A 177 23.00 16.42 28.79
CA ASN A 177 22.56 17.40 27.80
C ASN A 177 22.63 16.87 26.36
N ASP A 178 23.68 16.14 25.99
CA ASP A 178 23.84 15.62 24.62
C ASP A 178 22.91 14.44 24.32
N HIS A 179 22.63 13.59 25.32
CA HIS A 179 21.65 12.51 25.18
C HIS A 179 20.22 13.06 25.10
N ALA A 180 19.85 14.01 25.98
CA ALA A 180 18.54 14.67 25.92
C ALA A 180 18.34 15.40 24.59
N ARG A 181 19.37 16.11 24.11
CA ARG A 181 19.34 16.71 22.76
C ARG A 181 19.21 15.66 21.69
N SER A 182 20.03 14.60 21.68
CA SER A 182 19.92 13.54 20.67
C SER A 182 18.52 12.94 20.63
N LEU A 183 17.88 12.77 21.79
CA LEU A 183 16.56 12.19 21.88
C LEU A 183 15.49 13.16 21.36
N MET A 184 15.60 14.45 21.66
CA MET A 184 14.77 15.49 21.05
C MET A 184 14.92 15.51 19.53
N HIS A 185 16.13 15.36 18.98
CA HIS A 185 16.33 15.31 17.52
C HIS A 185 15.71 14.06 16.89
N VAL A 186 15.83 12.90 17.54
CA VAL A 186 15.20 11.65 17.07
C VAL A 186 13.68 11.75 17.13
N SER A 187 13.12 12.26 18.23
CA SER A 187 11.67 12.44 18.39
C SER A 187 11.12 13.48 17.41
N ALA A 188 11.83 14.60 17.21
CA ALA A 188 11.46 15.62 16.23
C ALA A 188 11.52 15.06 14.81
N ALA A 189 12.53 14.24 14.49
CA ALA A 189 12.58 13.54 13.22
C ALA A 189 11.42 12.55 13.08
N GLY A 190 11.13 11.72 14.10
CA GLY A 190 9.99 10.79 14.12
C GLY A 190 8.64 11.50 13.92
N PHE A 191 8.46 12.66 14.54
CA PHE A 191 7.29 13.50 14.35
C PHE A 191 7.23 14.11 12.94
N ALA A 192 8.36 14.55 12.39
CA ALA A 192 8.44 15.02 11.01
C ALA A 192 8.13 13.90 10.01
N VAL A 193 8.64 12.68 10.23
CA VAL A 193 8.30 11.47 9.43
C VAL A 193 6.80 11.22 9.48
N PHE A 194 6.23 11.28 10.69
CA PHE A 194 4.81 11.06 10.89
C PHE A 194 3.99 12.08 10.11
N LEU A 195 4.27 13.38 10.27
CA LEU A 195 3.53 14.45 9.58
C LEU A 195 3.74 14.41 8.06
N LEU A 196 4.99 14.37 7.60
CA LEU A 196 5.31 14.39 6.18
C LEU A 196 4.89 13.10 5.48
N GLY A 197 4.91 11.97 6.18
CA GLY A 197 4.49 10.68 5.65
C GLY A 197 2.98 10.57 5.42
N ILE A 198 2.15 11.29 6.19
CA ILE A 198 0.69 11.32 5.97
C ILE A 198 0.26 12.40 4.96
N THR A 199 1.08 13.44 4.77
CA THR A 199 0.78 14.60 3.91
C THR A 199 0.36 14.24 2.47
N PRO A 200 1.04 13.35 1.71
CA PRO A 200 0.67 13.06 0.33
C PRO A 200 -0.74 12.46 0.23
N TYR A 201 -1.13 11.65 1.21
CA TYR A 201 -2.45 11.01 1.24
C TYR A 201 -3.54 11.99 1.64
N LEU A 202 -3.25 12.86 2.60
CA LEU A 202 -4.11 13.96 3.01
C LEU A 202 -4.37 14.94 1.85
N LEU A 203 -3.32 15.29 1.10
CA LEU A 203 -3.44 16.16 -0.08
C LEU A 203 -4.13 15.48 -1.26
N ALA A 204 -4.05 14.15 -1.34
CA ALA A 204 -4.80 13.37 -2.31
C ALA A 204 -6.28 13.18 -1.92
N GLY A 205 -6.73 13.65 -0.75
CA GLY A 205 -8.13 13.59 -0.31
C GLY A 205 -8.60 12.24 0.22
N TYR A 206 -7.69 11.28 0.41
CA TYR A 206 -8.07 9.97 0.92
C TYR A 206 -8.46 10.09 2.39
N SER A 207 -9.68 9.72 2.77
CA SER A 207 -10.01 9.49 4.17
C SER A 207 -9.37 8.19 4.65
N ALA A 208 -8.87 8.17 5.89
CA ALA A 208 -8.30 6.95 6.45
C ALA A 208 -9.42 5.98 6.83
N SER A 209 -9.60 4.92 6.04
CA SER A 209 -10.40 3.77 6.44
C SER A 209 -9.53 2.73 7.15
N PHE A 210 -10.08 2.12 8.20
CA PHE A 210 -9.38 1.03 8.88
C PHE A 210 -9.53 -0.28 8.09
N GLY A 211 -8.39 -0.89 7.75
CA GLY A 211 -8.30 -2.23 7.17
C GLY A 211 -6.92 -2.44 6.56
N PHE A 212 -6.32 -3.62 6.77
CA PHE A 212 -5.04 -4.02 6.19
C PHE A 212 -5.12 -4.34 4.69
N THR A 213 -6.14 -3.78 4.04
CA THR A 213 -6.35 -3.86 2.60
C THR A 213 -5.39 -2.90 1.90
N GLY A 214 -5.12 -3.06 0.59
CA GLY A 214 -4.16 -2.22 -0.16
C GLY A 214 -4.40 -0.70 -0.13
N GLN A 215 -5.53 -0.23 0.44
CA GLN A 215 -5.78 1.16 0.80
C GLN A 215 -5.04 1.63 2.07
N SER A 216 -4.42 0.73 2.82
CA SER A 216 -3.60 1.01 4.01
C SER A 216 -2.25 1.65 3.67
N ARG A 217 -2.10 2.35 2.54
CA ARG A 217 -0.88 3.12 2.23
C ARG A 217 -0.56 4.13 3.35
N VAL A 218 -1.60 4.56 4.06
CA VAL A 218 -1.56 5.36 5.30
C VAL A 218 -0.90 4.61 6.48
N TYR A 219 -1.07 3.29 6.58
CA TYR A 219 -0.43 2.47 7.62
C TYR A 219 1.08 2.43 7.45
N SER A 220 1.60 2.34 6.21
CA SER A 220 3.06 2.26 6.06
C SER A 220 3.78 3.52 6.49
N SER A 221 3.21 4.73 6.34
CA SER A 221 3.96 5.97 6.60
C SER A 221 3.90 6.43 8.06
N GLY A 222 2.70 6.49 8.62
CA GLY A 222 2.48 6.91 10.01
C GLY A 222 3.07 5.94 11.02
N SER A 223 3.06 4.63 10.72
CA SER A 223 3.64 3.61 11.60
C SER A 223 5.15 3.70 11.71
N TYR A 224 5.88 4.12 10.66
CA TYR A 224 7.33 4.37 10.76
C TYR A 224 7.64 5.51 11.73
N GLY A 225 6.91 6.63 11.64
CA GLY A 225 7.07 7.74 12.58
C GLY A 225 6.83 7.32 14.03
N VAL A 226 5.77 6.53 14.27
CA VAL A 226 5.48 5.97 15.60
C VAL A 226 6.57 4.99 16.05
N ALA A 227 7.04 4.10 15.18
CA ALA A 227 8.12 3.17 15.49
C ALA A 227 9.41 3.91 15.88
N MET A 228 9.70 5.05 15.25
CA MET A 228 10.84 5.90 15.61
C MET A 228 10.70 6.56 16.97
N ILE A 229 9.50 7.05 17.31
CA ILE A 229 9.21 7.60 18.64
C ILE A 229 9.37 6.51 19.71
N LEU A 230 8.85 5.30 19.45
CA LEU A 230 9.02 4.15 20.34
C LEU A 230 10.49 3.74 20.47
N ALA A 231 11.24 3.70 19.37
CA ALA A 231 12.67 3.42 19.40
C ALA A 231 13.46 4.46 20.20
N ALA A 232 13.09 5.74 20.11
CA ALA A 232 13.67 6.82 20.92
C ALA A 232 13.43 6.60 22.42
N LEU A 233 12.18 6.27 22.78
CA LEU A 233 11.79 5.97 24.16
C LEU A 233 12.54 4.75 24.71
N PHE A 234 12.65 3.68 23.91
CA PHE A 234 13.36 2.47 24.32
C PHE A 234 14.89 2.65 24.37
N SER A 235 15.43 3.65 23.68
CA SER A 235 16.85 4.01 23.71
C SER A 235 17.21 5.02 24.81
N MET A 236 16.24 5.44 25.65
CA MET A 236 16.52 6.31 26.79
C MET A 236 17.50 5.65 27.76
N ASN A 237 18.41 6.44 28.33
CA ASN A 237 19.34 5.95 29.35
C ASN A 237 18.61 5.91 30.70
N TRP A 238 17.85 4.85 30.93
CA TRP A 238 17.11 4.66 32.17
C TRP A 238 18.07 4.48 33.35
N SER A 239 17.95 5.37 34.33
CA SER A 239 18.83 5.41 35.52
C SER A 239 18.74 4.14 36.37
N SER A 240 17.56 3.51 36.39
CA SER A 240 17.34 2.24 37.10
C SER A 240 17.67 1.04 36.19
N PRO A 241 18.55 0.12 36.63
CA PRO A 241 18.86 -1.10 35.87
C PRO A 241 17.65 -2.03 35.74
N ILE A 242 16.73 -2.00 36.71
CA ILE A 242 15.48 -2.77 36.67
C ILE A 242 14.57 -2.19 35.59
N LEU A 243 14.39 -0.86 35.57
CA LEU A 243 13.56 -0.19 34.58
C LEU A 243 14.10 -0.41 33.15
N ARG A 244 15.43 -0.36 32.97
CA ARG A 244 16.07 -0.70 31.70
C ARG A 244 15.75 -2.13 31.24
N ARG A 245 15.80 -3.12 32.14
CA ARG A 245 15.45 -4.52 31.80
C ARG A 245 13.97 -4.64 31.42
N VAL A 246 13.07 -3.99 32.17
CA VAL A 246 11.64 -3.97 31.87
C VAL A 246 11.38 -3.36 30.50
N VAL A 247 11.98 -2.21 30.20
CA VAL A 247 11.84 -1.54 28.90
C VAL A 247 12.35 -2.41 27.75
N ASN A 248 13.52 -3.05 27.91
CA ASN A 248 14.06 -3.95 26.90
C ASN A 248 13.16 -5.18 26.68
N LEU A 249 12.57 -5.73 27.75
CA LEU A 249 11.63 -6.85 27.68
C LEU A 249 10.35 -6.43 26.96
N VAL A 250 9.78 -5.27 27.31
CA VAL A 250 8.60 -4.71 26.64
C VAL A 250 8.87 -4.50 25.16
N ALA A 251 10.01 -3.90 24.80
CA ALA A 251 10.39 -3.71 23.39
C ALA A 251 10.48 -5.04 22.63
N ALA A 252 11.10 -6.06 23.22
CA ALA A 252 11.20 -7.39 22.62
C ALA A 252 9.83 -8.07 22.45
N LEU A 253 8.94 -7.96 23.46
CA LEU A 253 7.58 -8.49 23.40
C LEU A 253 6.75 -7.80 22.33
N LEU A 254 6.88 -6.47 22.20
CA LEU A 254 6.22 -5.70 21.15
C LEU A 254 6.67 -6.18 19.76
N LEU A 255 7.98 -6.31 19.55
CA LEU A 255 8.53 -6.81 18.28
C LEU A 255 8.06 -8.25 17.98
N ALA A 256 7.99 -9.11 19.01
CA ALA A 256 7.48 -10.47 18.87
C ALA A 256 6.02 -10.48 18.42
N LEU A 257 5.18 -9.66 19.04
CA LEU A 257 3.77 -9.56 18.72
C LEU A 257 3.54 -8.99 17.32
N MET A 258 4.28 -7.95 16.94
CA MET A 258 4.25 -7.39 15.59
C MET A 258 4.65 -8.44 14.55
N ALA A 259 5.73 -9.19 14.80
CA ALA A 259 6.21 -10.21 13.88
C ALA A 259 5.21 -11.37 13.73
N ALA A 260 4.59 -11.81 14.83
CA ALA A 260 3.53 -12.82 14.80
C ALA A 260 2.32 -12.32 13.99
N PHE A 261 1.87 -11.10 14.25
CA PHE A 261 0.76 -10.49 13.52
C PHE A 261 1.04 -10.35 12.01
N GLN A 262 2.24 -9.92 11.62
CA GLN A 262 2.62 -9.81 10.20
C GLN A 262 2.73 -11.19 9.52
N CYS A 263 3.22 -12.20 10.23
CA CYS A 263 3.23 -13.58 9.75
C CYS A 263 1.82 -14.12 9.51
N ASP A 264 0.90 -13.84 10.45
CA ASP A 264 -0.50 -14.22 10.35
C ASP A 264 -1.22 -13.51 9.21
N LEU A 265 -0.99 -12.19 9.05
CA LEU A 265 -1.51 -11.43 7.90
C LEU A 265 -1.09 -12.06 6.56
N ARG A 266 0.18 -12.50 6.42
CA ARG A 266 0.66 -13.14 5.19
C ARG A 266 -0.22 -14.32 4.77
N ARG A 267 -0.75 -15.10 5.71
CA ARG A 267 -1.65 -16.21 5.43
C ARG A 267 -2.95 -15.73 4.78
N ASP A 268 -3.54 -14.66 5.29
CA ASP A 268 -4.74 -14.07 4.70
C ASP A 268 -4.49 -13.56 3.27
N TRP A 269 -3.31 -12.98 3.03
CA TRP A 269 -2.90 -12.58 1.68
C TRP A 269 -2.71 -13.77 0.74
N GLN A 270 -2.22 -14.90 1.24
CA GLN A 270 -2.11 -16.14 0.47
C GLN A 270 -3.49 -16.70 0.13
N ILE A 271 -4.41 -16.76 1.09
CA ILE A 271 -5.79 -17.20 0.86
C ILE A 271 -6.49 -16.27 -0.15
N ALA A 272 -6.31 -14.95 -0.02
CA ALA A 272 -6.87 -14.01 -0.98
C ALA A 272 -6.26 -14.14 -2.39
N ALA A 273 -5.00 -14.57 -2.51
CA ALA A 273 -4.38 -14.90 -3.78
C ALA A 273 -4.96 -16.20 -4.38
N GLU A 274 -5.22 -17.22 -3.55
CA GLU A 274 -5.90 -18.45 -3.98
C GLU A 274 -7.31 -18.15 -4.49
N ILE A 275 -8.11 -17.38 -3.75
CA ILE A 275 -9.47 -16.99 -4.17
C ILE A 275 -9.43 -16.22 -5.51
N ARG A 276 -8.47 -15.30 -5.67
CA ARG A 276 -8.27 -14.60 -6.95
C ARG A 276 -8.00 -15.56 -8.09
N ARG A 277 -7.10 -16.52 -7.88
CA ARG A 277 -6.77 -17.53 -8.89
C ARG A 277 -8.02 -18.32 -9.26
N ASP A 278 -8.77 -18.81 -8.27
CA ASP A 278 -9.98 -19.59 -8.46
C ASP A 278 -11.04 -18.79 -9.25
N LEU A 279 -11.21 -17.50 -8.93
CA LEU A 279 -12.09 -16.59 -9.68
C LEU A 279 -11.63 -16.43 -11.15
N CYS A 280 -10.32 -16.29 -11.39
CA CYS A 280 -9.80 -16.14 -12.75
C CYS A 280 -9.94 -17.44 -13.56
N GLU A 281 -9.69 -18.58 -12.94
CA GLU A 281 -9.92 -19.90 -13.54
C GLU A 281 -11.41 -20.08 -13.86
N SER A 282 -12.30 -19.67 -12.95
CA SER A 282 -13.74 -19.69 -13.16
C SER A 282 -14.17 -18.78 -14.32
N LEU A 283 -13.64 -17.55 -14.41
CA LEU A 283 -13.89 -16.64 -15.52
C LEU A 283 -13.50 -17.27 -16.86
N LEU A 284 -12.30 -17.84 -16.94
CA LEU A 284 -11.80 -18.46 -18.17
C LEU A 284 -12.51 -19.78 -18.49
N THR A 285 -13.10 -20.45 -17.51
CA THR A 285 -13.95 -21.62 -17.74
C THR A 285 -15.27 -21.21 -18.37
N VAL A 286 -15.87 -20.11 -17.90
CA VAL A 286 -17.17 -19.62 -18.39
C VAL A 286 -17.03 -18.87 -19.72
N ALA A 287 -15.97 -18.09 -19.89
CA ALA A 287 -15.77 -17.21 -21.05
C ALA A 287 -14.32 -17.28 -21.55
N GLY A 288 -13.80 -18.47 -21.87
CA GLY A 288 -12.39 -18.67 -22.19
C GLY A 288 -11.82 -17.82 -23.33
N LYS A 289 -12.63 -17.51 -24.35
CA LYS A 289 -12.30 -16.54 -25.41
C LYS A 289 -13.47 -15.59 -25.61
N VAL A 290 -13.14 -14.31 -25.79
CA VAL A 290 -14.10 -13.23 -25.91
C VAL A 290 -13.76 -12.40 -27.15
N SER A 291 -14.77 -11.98 -27.90
CA SER A 291 -14.60 -11.16 -29.10
C SER A 291 -14.07 -9.76 -28.79
N ASP A 292 -13.47 -9.11 -29.79
CA ASP A 292 -12.99 -7.74 -29.67
C ASP A 292 -14.10 -6.77 -29.24
N HIS A 293 -13.69 -5.70 -28.57
CA HIS A 293 -14.57 -4.63 -28.05
C HIS A 293 -15.64 -5.10 -27.05
N THR A 294 -15.47 -6.28 -26.44
CA THR A 294 -16.39 -6.75 -25.39
C THR A 294 -16.08 -6.07 -24.05
N THR A 295 -17.13 -5.65 -23.35
CA THR A 295 -17.06 -5.12 -21.99
C THR A 295 -17.53 -6.17 -20.99
N LEU A 296 -16.67 -6.51 -20.03
CA LEU A 296 -16.99 -7.41 -18.93
C LEU A 296 -17.45 -6.61 -17.71
N LEU A 297 -18.70 -6.79 -17.31
CA LEU A 297 -19.27 -6.18 -16.12
C LEU A 297 -19.25 -7.20 -14.98
N PHE A 298 -18.58 -6.85 -13.88
CA PHE A 298 -18.40 -7.75 -12.75
C PHE A 298 -19.21 -7.27 -11.53
N LEU A 299 -20.32 -7.95 -11.26
CA LEU A 299 -21.15 -7.74 -10.08
C LEU A 299 -20.50 -8.37 -8.84
N ASP A 300 -20.28 -7.53 -7.83
CA ASP A 300 -19.74 -7.91 -6.50
C ASP A 300 -18.34 -8.56 -6.53
N LEU A 301 -17.54 -8.30 -7.57
CA LEU A 301 -16.16 -8.77 -7.64
C LEU A 301 -15.26 -8.10 -6.60
N GLN A 302 -15.51 -6.82 -6.29
CA GLN A 302 -14.75 -6.12 -5.26
C GLN A 302 -15.01 -6.76 -3.90
N SER A 303 -14.03 -7.46 -3.37
CA SER A 303 -14.18 -8.35 -2.22
C SER A 303 -12.92 -8.40 -1.37
N TYR A 304 -13.10 -8.74 -0.10
CA TYR A 304 -12.07 -8.70 0.94
C TYR A 304 -12.16 -9.93 1.84
N LEU A 305 -11.03 -10.42 2.31
CA LEU A 305 -10.96 -11.41 3.38
C LEU A 305 -11.01 -10.67 4.72
N GLY A 306 -12.22 -10.40 5.19
CA GLY A 306 -12.47 -9.50 6.33
C GLY A 306 -11.83 -8.13 6.10
N ASN A 307 -11.23 -7.57 7.15
CA ASN A 307 -10.48 -6.31 7.06
C ASN A 307 -8.97 -6.53 6.86
N ARG A 308 -8.55 -7.74 6.45
CA ARG A 308 -7.16 -8.20 6.57
C ARG A 308 -6.44 -8.38 5.23
N ALA A 309 -7.14 -8.80 4.18
CA ALA A 309 -6.56 -8.94 2.84
C ALA A 309 -7.55 -8.58 1.74
N VAL A 310 -7.02 -8.08 0.63
CA VAL A 310 -7.78 -7.78 -0.58
C VAL A 310 -7.82 -9.01 -1.47
N ILE A 311 -9.01 -9.39 -1.92
CA ILE A 311 -9.17 -10.35 -3.00
C ILE A 311 -9.12 -9.56 -4.32
N PHE A 312 -10.12 -8.72 -4.60
CA PHE A 312 -10.11 -7.81 -5.75
C PHE A 312 -10.42 -6.36 -5.31
N GLN A 313 -9.60 -5.42 -5.74
CA GLN A 313 -9.79 -3.98 -5.52
C GLN A 313 -9.08 -3.19 -6.63
N GLY A 314 -9.59 -2.00 -6.92
CA GLY A 314 -8.95 -1.06 -7.83
C GLY A 314 -9.64 -1.06 -9.19
N VAL A 315 -10.34 0.03 -9.46
CA VAL A 315 -11.17 0.22 -10.66
C VAL A 315 -10.31 0.17 -11.92
N ASP A 316 -9.22 0.94 -11.96
CA ASP A 316 -8.33 1.02 -13.12
C ASP A 316 -7.48 -0.26 -13.30
N GLY A 317 -7.21 -0.97 -12.20
CA GLY A 317 -6.45 -2.21 -12.22
C GLY A 317 -7.21 -3.36 -12.88
N LEU A 318 -8.54 -3.39 -12.76
CA LEU A 318 -9.38 -4.45 -13.32
C LEU A 318 -9.38 -4.44 -14.86
N ASP A 319 -9.58 -3.28 -15.47
CA ASP A 319 -9.56 -3.12 -16.94
C ASP A 319 -8.24 -3.61 -17.54
N GLN A 320 -7.11 -3.15 -16.98
CA GLN A 320 -5.78 -3.58 -17.44
C GLN A 320 -5.55 -5.07 -17.20
N TYR A 321 -5.99 -5.59 -16.06
CA TYR A 321 -5.87 -7.01 -15.74
C TYR A 321 -6.60 -7.88 -16.76
N VAL A 322 -7.84 -7.55 -17.12
CA VAL A 322 -8.63 -8.31 -18.09
C VAL A 322 -8.00 -8.24 -19.49
N LYS A 323 -7.53 -7.06 -19.92
CA LYS A 323 -6.81 -6.91 -21.20
C LYS A 323 -5.59 -7.83 -21.27
N MET A 324 -4.87 -8.00 -20.16
CA MET A 324 -3.73 -8.89 -20.08
C MET A 324 -4.14 -10.37 -20.03
N LEU A 325 -5.16 -10.70 -19.23
CA LEU A 325 -5.66 -12.07 -19.06
C LEU A 325 -6.08 -12.68 -20.40
N TYR A 326 -6.78 -11.91 -21.22
CA TYR A 326 -7.21 -12.33 -22.57
C TYR A 326 -6.19 -12.00 -23.67
N ASN A 327 -5.11 -11.29 -23.35
CA ASN A 327 -4.18 -10.71 -24.32
C ASN A 327 -4.91 -9.90 -25.43
N ASN A 328 -5.89 -9.09 -25.03
CA ASN A 328 -6.71 -8.30 -25.93
C ASN A 328 -6.89 -6.87 -25.39
N LYS A 329 -6.31 -5.89 -26.10
CA LYS A 329 -6.33 -4.47 -25.70
C LYS A 329 -7.68 -3.79 -25.91
N THR A 330 -8.57 -4.40 -26.69
CA THR A 330 -9.89 -3.85 -27.03
C THR A 330 -10.97 -4.20 -26.00
N LEU A 331 -10.68 -5.15 -25.10
CA LEU A 331 -11.60 -5.51 -24.03
C LEU A 331 -11.64 -4.44 -22.96
N HIS A 332 -12.77 -4.31 -22.30
CA HIS A 332 -12.95 -3.45 -21.15
C HIS A 332 -13.52 -4.23 -19.96
N ALA A 333 -13.22 -3.78 -18.74
CA ALA A 333 -13.79 -4.41 -17.55
C ALA A 333 -14.13 -3.40 -16.47
N PHE A 334 -15.37 -3.48 -15.97
CA PHE A 334 -15.90 -2.53 -14.99
C PHE A 334 -16.58 -3.24 -13.82
N PHE A 335 -16.61 -2.57 -12.66
CA PHE A 335 -17.31 -3.06 -11.48
C PHE A 335 -18.79 -2.68 -11.51
N LEU A 336 -19.64 -3.64 -11.17
CA LEU A 336 -21.01 -3.42 -10.72
C LEU A 336 -21.10 -3.77 -9.24
N TYR A 337 -22.00 -3.10 -8.53
CA TYR A 337 -22.20 -3.29 -7.10
C TYR A 337 -23.63 -3.70 -6.84
N SER A 338 -23.81 -4.61 -5.88
CA SER A 338 -25.13 -4.90 -5.34
C SER A 338 -25.71 -3.70 -4.59
N ARG A 339 -27.04 -3.65 -4.49
CA ARG A 339 -27.74 -2.61 -3.71
C ARG A 339 -27.36 -2.67 -2.23
N ASP A 340 -27.11 -3.86 -1.71
CA ASP A 340 -26.77 -4.13 -0.30
C ASP A 340 -25.27 -3.94 0.01
N ALA A 341 -24.46 -3.53 -0.97
CA ALA A 341 -23.04 -3.27 -0.77
C ALA A 341 -22.82 -1.98 0.06
N ASP A 342 -22.99 -2.11 1.38
CA ASP A 342 -22.87 -1.05 2.39
C ASP A 342 -21.62 -0.19 2.16
N GLY A 343 -21.83 1.12 2.05
CA GLY A 343 -20.75 2.09 1.98
C GLY A 343 -21.24 3.54 1.87
N PRO A 344 -20.62 4.49 2.57
CA PRO A 344 -21.02 5.91 2.60
C PRO A 344 -20.80 6.68 1.28
N SER A 345 -20.43 6.00 0.19
CA SER A 345 -20.20 6.57 -1.15
C SER A 345 -21.14 5.97 -2.20
N SER A 346 -22.42 5.79 -1.86
CA SER A 346 -23.41 5.10 -2.70
C SER A 346 -23.51 5.68 -4.11
N SER A 347 -23.35 7.00 -4.27
CA SER A 347 -23.41 7.69 -5.57
C SER A 347 -22.27 7.32 -6.53
N GLU A 348 -21.06 7.04 -6.02
CA GLU A 348 -19.92 6.63 -6.86
C GLU A 348 -19.99 5.15 -7.27
N ARG A 349 -20.83 4.37 -6.58
CA ARG A 349 -21.06 2.94 -6.85
C ARG A 349 -22.32 2.70 -7.69
N THR A 350 -23.17 3.70 -7.87
CA THR A 350 -24.37 3.60 -8.69
C THR A 350 -24.00 3.62 -10.17
N ALA A 351 -24.28 2.53 -10.88
CA ALA A 351 -24.19 2.51 -12.34
C ALA A 351 -25.36 3.29 -12.96
N ILE A 352 -25.14 3.92 -14.11
CA ILE A 352 -26.19 4.56 -14.90
C ILE A 352 -26.39 3.72 -16.16
N ILE A 353 -27.61 3.25 -16.37
CA ILE A 353 -27.97 2.40 -17.51
C ILE A 353 -28.96 3.17 -18.38
N THR A 354 -28.56 3.44 -19.62
CA THR A 354 -29.32 4.20 -20.61
C THR A 354 -29.36 3.43 -21.94
N PRO A 355 -30.16 3.86 -22.94
CA PRO A 355 -30.18 3.21 -24.25
C PRO A 355 -28.81 3.27 -24.96
N GLU A 356 -28.00 4.28 -24.64
CA GLU A 356 -26.64 4.44 -25.17
C GLU A 356 -25.64 3.45 -24.55
N GLY A 357 -25.92 2.89 -23.37
CA GLY A 357 -25.06 1.91 -22.73
C GLY A 357 -25.03 1.96 -21.20
N VAL A 358 -24.01 1.31 -20.64
CA VAL A 358 -23.78 1.24 -19.19
C VAL A 358 -22.60 2.11 -18.80
N SER A 359 -22.85 3.13 -17.99
CA SER A 359 -21.81 3.90 -17.30
C SER A 359 -21.63 3.34 -15.90
N ALA A 360 -20.51 2.68 -15.66
CA ALA A 360 -20.18 2.03 -14.39
C ALA A 360 -18.88 2.60 -13.82
N ARG A 361 -18.55 2.22 -12.58
CA ARG A 361 -17.31 2.67 -11.97
C ARG A 361 -16.11 2.16 -12.78
N GLY A 362 -15.34 3.09 -13.34
CA GLY A 362 -14.19 2.82 -14.21
C GLY A 362 -14.42 3.07 -15.69
N SER A 363 -15.66 3.32 -16.12
CA SER A 363 -15.96 3.57 -17.52
C SER A 363 -15.73 5.02 -17.97
N ALA A 364 -15.46 5.95 -17.03
CA ALA A 364 -15.33 7.38 -17.34
C ALA A 364 -14.33 7.72 -18.47
N PRO A 365 -13.17 7.05 -18.61
CA PRO A 365 -12.24 7.32 -19.73
C PRO A 365 -12.76 6.86 -21.10
N TYR A 366 -13.76 5.99 -21.14
CA TYR A 366 -14.23 5.30 -22.34
C TYR A 366 -15.66 5.68 -22.74
N GLY A 367 -16.42 6.32 -21.83
CA GLY A 367 -17.85 6.57 -22.01
C GLY A 367 -18.71 5.37 -21.60
N PRO A 368 -20.02 5.39 -21.93
CA PRO A 368 -20.92 4.27 -21.65
C PRO A 368 -20.56 3.05 -22.50
N ALA A 369 -20.55 1.86 -21.88
CA ALA A 369 -20.34 0.59 -22.56
C ALA A 369 -21.59 0.22 -23.39
N PRO A 370 -21.48 0.02 -24.72
CA PRO A 370 -22.62 -0.31 -25.57
C PRO A 370 -23.33 -1.60 -25.13
N LEU A 371 -24.67 -1.60 -25.16
CA LEU A 371 -25.48 -2.72 -24.66
C LEU A 371 -25.23 -4.04 -25.41
N ASP A 372 -24.83 -3.98 -26.67
CA ASP A 372 -24.50 -5.13 -27.53
C ASP A 372 -23.07 -5.65 -27.34
N SER A 373 -22.28 -5.03 -26.46
CA SER A 373 -20.89 -5.41 -26.16
C SER A 373 -20.72 -6.06 -24.78
N ILE A 374 -21.79 -6.23 -24.01
CA ILE A 374 -21.70 -6.54 -22.57
C ILE A 374 -21.72 -8.05 -22.30
N LEU A 375 -20.83 -8.51 -21.42
CA LEU A 375 -20.95 -9.77 -20.68
C LEU A 375 -21.00 -9.46 -19.18
N ILE A 376 -21.96 -10.05 -18.47
CA ILE A 376 -22.22 -9.77 -17.05
C ILE A 376 -21.85 -11.00 -16.24
N PHE A 377 -20.96 -10.82 -15.28
CA PHE A 377 -20.51 -11.88 -14.37
C PHE A 377 -20.87 -11.53 -12.94
N ARG A 378 -21.34 -12.51 -12.17
CA ARG A 378 -21.60 -12.37 -10.74
C ARG A 378 -20.63 -13.22 -9.94
N CYS A 379 -19.99 -12.58 -8.96
CA CYS A 379 -19.10 -13.22 -8.01
C CYS A 379 -19.92 -13.93 -6.92
N HIS A 380 -19.68 -15.23 -6.76
CA HIS A 380 -20.23 -16.05 -5.68
C HIS A 380 -19.09 -16.79 -4.98
N GLY A 381 -18.54 -16.16 -3.93
CA GLY A 381 -17.44 -16.73 -3.16
C GLY A 381 -16.15 -16.84 -3.99
N ARG A 382 -15.87 -18.03 -4.52
CA ARG A 382 -14.68 -18.34 -5.34
C ARG A 382 -14.98 -18.51 -6.83
N GLU A 383 -16.24 -18.39 -7.22
CA GLU A 383 -16.68 -18.65 -8.59
C GLU A 383 -17.31 -17.41 -9.23
N LEU A 384 -17.16 -17.32 -10.54
CA LEU A 384 -17.85 -16.37 -11.39
C LEU A 384 -18.87 -17.11 -12.24
N SER A 385 -20.09 -16.61 -12.22
CA SER A 385 -21.20 -17.13 -13.04
C SER A 385 -21.62 -16.07 -14.04
N LEU A 386 -21.92 -16.49 -15.27
CA LEU A 386 -22.51 -15.59 -16.27
C LEU A 386 -23.96 -15.31 -15.88
N VAL A 387 -24.32 -14.04 -15.84
CA VAL A 387 -25.69 -13.58 -15.58
C VAL A 387 -26.36 -13.31 -16.92
N GLU A 388 -27.46 -13.97 -17.21
CA GLU A 388 -28.15 -13.81 -18.50
C GLU A 388 -28.68 -12.39 -18.70
N SER A 389 -29.32 -11.81 -17.68
CA SER A 389 -29.85 -10.45 -17.72
C SER A 389 -29.93 -9.80 -16.34
N LEU A 390 -29.96 -8.47 -16.34
CA LEU A 390 -30.25 -7.61 -15.20
C LEU A 390 -31.46 -6.74 -15.56
N SER A 391 -32.44 -6.66 -14.67
CA SER A 391 -33.66 -5.86 -14.84
C SER A 391 -33.69 -4.64 -13.89
N SER A 392 -34.51 -3.65 -14.22
CA SER A 392 -34.84 -2.56 -13.29
C SER A 392 -35.61 -3.03 -12.06
N ASP A 393 -36.34 -4.14 -12.20
CA ASP A 393 -37.12 -4.76 -11.11
C ASP A 393 -36.25 -5.62 -10.20
N ASP A 394 -35.06 -5.98 -10.68
CA ASP A 394 -34.08 -6.73 -9.93
C ASP A 394 -33.50 -5.86 -8.82
N ALA A 395 -33.97 -6.09 -7.59
CA ALA A 395 -33.54 -5.34 -6.42
C ALA A 395 -32.04 -5.50 -6.08
N PHE A 396 -31.31 -6.36 -6.81
CA PHE A 396 -29.97 -6.78 -6.42
C PHE A 396 -28.85 -5.89 -6.96
N VAL A 397 -29.06 -5.01 -7.95
CA VAL A 397 -28.00 -4.12 -8.48
C VAL A 397 -28.21 -2.66 -8.05
N ASN A 398 -27.14 -2.00 -7.64
CA ASN A 398 -27.10 -0.54 -7.45
C ASN A 398 -26.96 0.16 -8.81
N ALA A 399 -28.08 0.33 -9.51
CA ALA A 399 -28.13 1.01 -10.79
C ALA A 399 -29.32 1.98 -10.88
N ARG A 400 -29.11 3.08 -11.61
CA ARG A 400 -30.16 3.99 -12.06
C ARG A 400 -30.49 3.68 -13.51
N TRP A 401 -31.73 3.26 -13.74
CA TRP A 401 -32.26 2.90 -15.04
C TRP A 401 -32.96 4.10 -15.69
N VAL A 402 -32.60 4.43 -16.93
CA VAL A 402 -33.19 5.54 -17.68
C VAL A 402 -33.55 5.03 -19.08
N GLY A 403 -34.85 4.91 -19.38
CA GLY A 403 -35.31 4.49 -20.71
C GLY A 403 -35.01 3.03 -21.10
N VAL A 404 -34.46 2.22 -20.19
CA VAL A 404 -34.14 0.80 -20.38
C VAL A 404 -34.68 0.01 -19.20
N ALA A 405 -35.39 -1.09 -19.46
CA ALA A 405 -35.96 -1.97 -18.44
C ALA A 405 -35.04 -3.13 -18.06
N ALA A 406 -34.15 -3.55 -18.97
CA ALA A 406 -33.20 -4.62 -18.71
C ALA A 406 -31.97 -4.53 -19.64
N ILE A 407 -30.86 -5.11 -19.20
CA ILE A 407 -29.67 -5.38 -20.03
C ILE A 407 -29.36 -6.88 -19.98
N ALA A 408 -28.80 -7.42 -21.06
CA ALA A 408 -28.52 -8.85 -21.18
C ALA A 408 -27.05 -9.08 -21.52
N SER A 409 -26.51 -10.20 -21.03
CA SER A 409 -25.22 -10.71 -21.49
C SER A 409 -25.33 -11.19 -22.92
N GLN A 410 -24.47 -10.65 -23.78
CA GLN A 410 -24.37 -11.02 -25.18
C GLN A 410 -23.50 -12.27 -25.32
N THR A 411 -24.07 -13.45 -25.06
CA THR A 411 -23.35 -14.75 -25.10
C THR A 411 -22.67 -15.02 -26.44
N SER A 412 -23.16 -14.43 -27.54
CA SER A 412 -22.52 -14.47 -28.85
C SER A 412 -21.10 -13.86 -28.88
N ARG A 413 -20.75 -13.05 -27.87
CA ARG A 413 -19.39 -12.50 -27.68
C ARG A 413 -18.41 -13.54 -27.14
N ILE A 414 -18.89 -14.65 -26.58
CA ILE A 414 -18.06 -15.78 -26.13
C ILE A 414 -17.77 -16.65 -27.35
N ILE A 415 -16.50 -16.73 -27.73
CA ILE A 415 -16.07 -17.47 -28.92
C ILE A 415 -15.79 -18.91 -28.53
N SER A 416 -16.47 -19.86 -29.19
CA SER A 416 -16.16 -21.28 -29.06
C SER A 416 -14.73 -21.54 -29.55
N GLY A 417 -13.83 -21.86 -28.64
CA GLY A 417 -12.48 -22.27 -28.98
C GLY A 417 -11.89 -23.06 -27.83
N ASP A 418 -11.01 -24.01 -28.15
CA ASP A 418 -10.29 -24.77 -27.14
C ASP A 418 -9.58 -23.79 -26.21
N CYS A 419 -9.98 -23.83 -24.94
CA CYS A 419 -9.38 -23.02 -23.89
C CYS A 419 -7.99 -23.60 -23.66
N GLU A 420 -6.94 -22.99 -24.23
CA GLU A 420 -5.57 -23.42 -23.96
C GLU A 420 -5.28 -23.15 -22.48
N HIS A 421 -5.44 -24.18 -21.63
CA HIS A 421 -5.06 -24.16 -20.21
C HIS A 421 -3.61 -23.66 -19.95
N ALA A 422 -2.76 -23.67 -20.99
CA ALA A 422 -1.41 -23.10 -20.96
C ALA A 422 -1.40 -21.57 -20.72
N GLN A 423 -2.45 -20.84 -21.14
CA GLN A 423 -2.55 -19.38 -20.98
C GLN A 423 -2.84 -18.99 -19.52
N VAL A 424 -3.69 -19.79 -18.85
CA VAL A 424 -4.05 -19.67 -17.43
C VAL A 424 -2.81 -19.80 -16.53
N ARG A 425 -1.98 -20.82 -16.76
CA ARG A 425 -0.74 -21.03 -15.99
C ARG A 425 0.31 -19.95 -16.22
N ARG A 426 0.33 -19.31 -17.39
CA ARG A 426 1.28 -18.22 -17.69
C ARG A 426 0.88 -16.88 -17.11
N CYS A 427 -0.39 -16.65 -16.78
CA CYS A 427 -0.86 -15.39 -16.18
C CYS A 427 -0.89 -15.42 -14.64
N LEU A 428 -0.92 -16.62 -14.04
CA LEU A 428 -1.06 -16.81 -12.59
C LEU A 428 0.26 -17.10 -11.85
N TYR A 429 1.34 -17.41 -12.60
CA TYR A 429 2.70 -17.65 -12.09
C TYR A 429 3.70 -16.78 -12.85
#